data_AF-A0A7S1HGS7-F1
#
_entry.id   AF-A0A7S1HGS7-F1
#
_cell.length_a   1.000
_cell.length_b   1.000
_cell.length_c   1.000
_cell.angle_alpha   90.00
_cell.angle_beta   90.00
_cell.angle_gamma   90.00
#
_symmetry.space_group_name_H-M   'P 1'
#
loop_
_entity.id
_entity.type
_entity.pdbx_description
1 polymer ?
#
loop_
_entity_poly.entity_id
_entity_poly.type
_entity_poly.pdbx_seq_one_letter_code
_entity_poly.pdbx_strand_id
1 'polypeptide(L)'
;AALERGAQAAVALLGRPDGFLGNPLVKIELPGHLRDVAKLLRATGQGGKLDELVTAMNRAAEAAVPAAKPLLVKAVRDMSVEDGLKILKGGDDSVTQFFAGKTREPLG
;
A
#
# COMPACT_ATOMS: atom_id res chain seq x y z
N ALA A 1 16.24 -14.45 -4.55
CA ALA A 1 16.42 -13.11 -3.96
C ALA A 1 15.76 -11.95 -4.75
N ALA A 2 14.89 -12.20 -5.75
CA ALA A 2 14.20 -11.12 -6.46
C ALA A 2 13.03 -10.52 -5.65
N LEU A 3 12.23 -11.37 -5.00
CA LEU A 3 11.09 -10.96 -4.15
C LEU A 3 11.49 -10.05 -3.00
N GLU A 4 12.56 -10.40 -2.28
CA GLU A 4 13.07 -9.57 -1.17
C GLU A 4 13.53 -8.19 -1.66
N ARG A 5 14.26 -8.14 -2.78
CA ARG A 5 14.70 -6.86 -3.38
C ARG A 5 13.52 -6.03 -3.87
N GLY A 6 12.51 -6.65 -4.47
CA GLY A 6 11.28 -5.98 -4.90
C GLY A 6 10.50 -5.40 -3.71
N ALA A 7 10.34 -6.17 -2.64
CA ALA A 7 9.68 -5.71 -1.41
C ALA A 7 10.46 -4.55 -0.75
N GLN A 8 11.79 -4.64 -0.68
CA GLN A 8 12.63 -3.56 -0.16
C GLN A 8 12.53 -2.29 -1.01
N ALA A 9 12.52 -2.42 -2.34
CA ALA A 9 12.37 -1.31 -3.26
C ALA A 9 10.98 -0.65 -3.12
N ALA A 10 9.91 -1.44 -3.04
CA ALA A 10 8.55 -0.94 -2.84
C ALA A 10 8.42 -0.16 -1.52
N VAL A 11 8.95 -0.71 -0.42
CA VAL A 11 8.97 -0.03 0.88
C VAL A 11 9.76 1.28 0.81
N ALA A 12 10.92 1.29 0.14
CA ALA A 12 11.74 2.49 0.01
C ALA A 12 11.06 3.57 -0.86
N LEU A 13 10.34 3.16 -1.90
CA LEU A 13 9.64 4.07 -2.81
C LEU A 13 8.39 4.68 -2.17
N LEU A 14 7.64 3.90 -1.41
CA LEU A 14 6.33 4.29 -0.87
C LEU A 14 6.40 4.81 0.57
N GLY A 15 7.44 4.45 1.33
CA GLY A 15 7.62 4.89 2.72
C GLY A 15 8.30 6.25 2.89
N ARG A 16 8.62 6.93 1.79
CA ARG A 16 9.22 8.28 1.80
C ARG A 16 8.13 9.35 1.69
N PRO A 17 8.40 10.61 2.09
CA PRO A 17 7.51 11.72 1.80
C PRO A 17 7.09 11.75 0.34
N ASP A 18 5.79 11.84 0.10
CA ASP A 18 5.11 11.86 -1.20
C ASP A 18 5.21 10.54 -2.00
N GLY A 19 5.62 9.45 -1.33
CA GLY A 19 5.61 8.10 -1.89
C GLY A 19 4.21 7.59 -2.25
N PHE A 20 3.17 8.02 -1.51
CA PHE A 20 1.77 7.81 -1.87
C PHE A 20 1.18 9.06 -2.51
N LEU A 21 1.29 10.21 -1.84
CA LEU A 21 0.57 11.42 -2.26
C LEU A 21 0.98 11.89 -3.67
N GLY A 22 2.27 11.76 -4.00
CA GLY A 22 2.84 12.16 -5.29
C GLY A 22 2.78 11.07 -6.36
N ASN A 23 2.30 9.86 -6.05
CA ASN A 23 2.27 8.75 -6.98
C ASN A 23 0.83 8.42 -7.42
N PRO A 24 0.41 8.74 -8.66
CA PRO A 24 -0.97 8.57 -9.10
C PRO A 24 -1.45 7.11 -9.14
N LEU A 25 -0.53 6.13 -9.16
CA LEU A 25 -0.88 4.71 -9.19
C LEU A 25 -1.30 4.16 -7.82
N VAL A 26 -0.90 4.82 -6.74
CA VAL A 26 -1.10 4.32 -5.37
C VAL A 26 -1.64 5.39 -4.41
N LYS A 27 -1.81 6.62 -4.88
CA LYS A 27 -2.42 7.71 -4.11
C LYS A 27 -3.76 7.28 -3.54
N ILE A 28 -3.91 7.49 -2.24
CA ILE A 28 -5.15 7.20 -1.53
C ILE A 28 -6.09 8.39 -1.73
N GLU A 29 -7.16 8.17 -2.47
CA GLU A 29 -8.24 9.15 -2.62
C GLU A 29 -9.29 9.01 -1.52
N LEU A 30 -10.18 9.99 -1.45
CA LEU A 30 -11.34 9.90 -0.58
C LEU A 30 -12.21 8.68 -0.96
N PRO A 31 -12.66 7.87 0.01
CA PRO A 31 -13.57 6.76 -0.25
C PRO A 31 -14.92 7.27 -0.76
N GLY A 32 -15.65 6.45 -1.54
CA GLY A 32 -16.79 6.87 -2.36
C GLY A 32 -17.79 7.83 -1.69
N HIS A 33 -18.27 7.51 -0.48
CA HIS A 33 -19.20 8.38 0.27
C HIS A 33 -18.60 9.76 0.60
N LEU A 34 -17.29 9.83 0.88
CA LEU A 34 -16.59 11.09 1.11
C LEU A 34 -16.31 11.84 -0.19
N ARG A 35 -16.27 11.18 -1.36
CA ARG A 35 -16.12 11.88 -2.66
C ARG A 35 -17.35 12.70 -3.02
N ASP A 36 -18.54 12.22 -2.71
CA ASP A 36 -19.77 12.95 -3.03
C ASP A 36 -19.98 14.13 -2.08
N VAL A 37 -19.73 13.91 -0.78
CA VAL A 37 -19.70 15.00 0.21
C VAL A 37 -18.60 16.01 -0.14
N ALA A 38 -17.45 15.56 -0.64
CA ALA A 38 -16.36 16.42 -1.06
C ALA A 38 -16.75 17.39 -2.18
N LYS A 39 -17.59 16.97 -3.14
CA LYS A 39 -18.07 17.88 -4.20
C LYS A 39 -18.90 19.02 -3.63
N LEU A 40 -19.82 18.70 -2.71
CA LEU A 40 -20.66 19.70 -2.05
C LEU A 40 -19.82 20.64 -1.18
N LEU A 41 -18.92 20.08 -0.36
CA LEU A 41 -18.03 20.85 0.50
C LEU A 41 -17.11 21.77 -0.31
N ARG A 42 -16.58 21.31 -1.45
CA ARG A 42 -15.80 22.16 -2.38
C ARG A 42 -16.64 23.31 -2.94
N ALA A 43 -17.89 23.06 -3.33
CA ALA A 43 -18.80 24.11 -3.79
C ALA A 43 -19.10 25.17 -2.71
N THR A 44 -19.03 24.79 -1.43
CA THR A 44 -19.19 25.72 -0.29
C THR A 44 -17.89 26.37 0.20
N GLY A 45 -16.77 26.19 -0.51
CA GLY A 45 -15.46 26.77 -0.14
C GLY A 45 -14.63 25.95 0.86
N GLN A 46 -15.06 24.75 1.22
CA GLN A 46 -14.37 23.86 2.18
C GLN A 46 -13.40 22.87 1.50
N GLY A 47 -12.97 23.18 0.27
CA GLY A 47 -12.06 22.32 -0.50
C GLY A 47 -10.73 22.06 0.21
N GLY A 48 -10.16 23.07 0.86
CA GLY A 48 -8.86 22.94 1.54
C GLY A 48 -8.85 21.87 2.64
N LYS A 49 -9.92 21.76 3.43
CA LYS A 49 -10.04 20.74 4.50
C LYS A 49 -10.03 19.31 3.94
N LEU A 50 -10.57 19.12 2.74
CA LEU A 50 -10.58 17.81 2.08
C LEU A 50 -9.19 17.46 1.54
N ASP A 51 -8.48 18.45 1.02
CA ASP A 51 -7.13 18.25 0.53
C ASP A 51 -6.15 17.98 1.68
N GLU A 52 -6.35 18.62 2.84
CA GLU A 52 -5.67 18.29 4.10
C GLU A 52 -5.96 16.86 4.55
N LEU A 53 -7.23 16.41 4.49
CA LEU A 53 -7.59 15.03 4.83
C LEU A 53 -6.90 14.02 3.90
N VAL A 54 -6.94 14.25 2.58
CA VAL A 54 -6.24 13.40 1.60
C VAL A 54 -4.74 13.38 1.92
N THR A 55 -4.15 14.53 2.20
CA THR A 55 -2.73 14.63 2.59
C THR A 55 -2.44 13.82 3.84
N ALA A 56 -3.25 13.96 4.89
CA ALA A 56 -3.08 13.23 6.14
C ALA A 56 -3.20 11.72 5.96
N MET A 57 -4.15 11.25 5.15
CA MET A 57 -4.32 9.82 4.84
C MET A 57 -3.11 9.25 4.11
N ASN A 58 -2.62 9.96 3.08
CA ASN A 58 -1.44 9.52 2.32
C ASN A 58 -0.17 9.56 3.18
N ARG A 59 0.00 10.60 4.02
CA ARG A 59 1.10 10.67 5.01
C ARG A 59 1.06 9.52 6.01
N ALA A 60 -0.12 9.14 6.49
CA ALA A 60 -0.28 8.00 7.38
C ALA A 60 0.13 6.69 6.68
N ALA A 61 -0.23 6.50 5.41
CA ALA A 61 0.21 5.35 4.63
C ALA A 61 1.74 5.34 4.41
N GLU A 62 2.32 6.49 4.06
CA GLU A 62 3.78 6.66 3.94
C GLU A 62 4.49 6.28 5.25
N ALA A 63 3.97 6.70 6.40
CA ALA A 63 4.53 6.36 7.71
C ALA A 63 4.35 4.88 8.08
N ALA A 64 3.28 4.23 7.62
CA ALA A 64 2.99 2.82 7.91
C ALA A 64 3.83 1.85 7.08
N VAL A 65 4.23 2.22 5.85
CA VAL A 65 4.97 1.32 4.95
C VAL A 65 6.31 0.82 5.52
N PRO A 66 7.15 1.65 6.15
CA PRO A 66 8.37 1.18 6.81
C PRO A 66 8.10 0.13 7.90
N ALA A 67 6.97 0.23 8.61
CA ALA A 67 6.59 -0.74 9.65
C ALA A 67 6.20 -2.11 9.06
N ALA A 68 5.77 -2.16 7.79
CA ALA A 68 5.46 -3.42 7.09
C ALA A 68 6.71 -4.13 6.54
N LYS A 69 7.86 -3.44 6.45
CA LYS A 69 9.13 -4.01 5.93
C LYS A 69 9.54 -5.34 6.60
N PRO A 70 9.60 -5.45 7.95
CA PRO A 70 10.01 -6.70 8.59
C PRO A 70 9.05 -7.85 8.27
N LEU A 71 7.75 -7.58 8.14
CA LEU A 71 6.75 -8.60 7.79
C LEU A 71 6.95 -9.11 6.36
N LEU A 72 7.20 -8.20 5.41
CA LEU A 72 7.48 -8.55 4.01
C LEU A 72 8.76 -9.38 3.89
N VAL A 73 9.85 -8.97 4.55
CA VAL A 73 11.12 -9.72 4.53
C VAL A 73 10.94 -11.08 5.20
N LYS A 74 10.21 -11.15 6.32
CA LYS A 74 9.90 -12.42 6.99
C LYS A 74 9.10 -13.35 6.07
N ALA A 75 8.06 -12.85 5.39
CA ALA A 75 7.27 -13.64 4.45
C ALA A 75 8.13 -14.24 3.32
N VAL A 76 9.10 -13.50 2.78
CA VAL A 76 10.02 -14.04 1.76
C VAL A 76 10.97 -15.09 2.35
N ARG A 77 11.44 -14.89 3.58
CA ARG A 77 12.34 -15.85 4.26
C ARG A 77 11.63 -17.15 4.62
N ASP A 78 10.36 -17.06 5.03
CA ASP A 78 9.53 -18.19 5.43
C ASP A 78 8.85 -18.86 4.21
N MET A 79 9.16 -18.43 2.98
CA MET A 79 8.59 -18.98 1.75
C MET A 79 9.08 -20.41 1.49
N SER A 80 8.14 -21.35 1.34
CA SER A 80 8.46 -22.74 1.00
C SER A 80 8.68 -22.93 -0.51
N VAL A 81 9.19 -24.10 -0.90
CA VAL A 81 9.36 -24.46 -2.33
C VAL A 81 8.00 -24.54 -3.04
N GLU A 82 6.97 -25.03 -2.36
CA GLU A 82 5.60 -25.09 -2.85
C GLU A 82 5.00 -23.69 -3.06
N ASP A 83 5.27 -22.75 -2.14
CA ASP A 83 4.84 -21.35 -2.29
C ASP A 83 5.54 -20.70 -3.50
N GLY A 84 6.84 -20.95 -3.68
CA GLY A 84 7.56 -20.53 -4.88
C GLY A 84 7.00 -21.13 -6.17
N LEU A 85 6.65 -22.41 -6.18
CA LEU A 85 6.03 -23.07 -7.34
C LEU A 85 4.63 -22.52 -7.63
N LYS A 86 3.84 -22.18 -6.61
CA LYS A 86 2.53 -21.54 -6.78
C LYS A 86 2.66 -20.15 -7.38
N ILE A 87 3.68 -19.38 -7.01
CA ILE A 87 3.97 -18.08 -7.62
C ILE A 87 4.36 -18.26 -9.09
N LEU A 88 5.25 -19.20 -9.40
CA LEU A 88 5.71 -19.44 -10.79
C LEU A 88 4.61 -19.97 -11.72
N LYS A 89 3.69 -20.78 -11.19
CA LYS A 89 2.56 -21.34 -11.95
C LYS A 89 1.31 -20.47 -11.89
N GLY A 90 1.30 -19.43 -11.04
CA GLY A 90 0.17 -18.56 -10.82
C GLY A 90 0.08 -17.44 -11.86
N GLY A 91 -1.02 -16.69 -11.82
CA GLY A 91 -1.22 -15.51 -12.67
C GLY A 91 -0.42 -14.29 -12.21
N ASP A 92 -0.65 -13.16 -12.87
CA ASP A 92 0.04 -11.88 -12.63
C ASP A 92 -0.09 -11.37 -11.18
N ASP A 93 -1.13 -11.80 -10.46
CA ASP A 93 -1.41 -11.41 -9.07
C ASP A 93 -0.91 -12.41 -8.02
N SER A 94 -0.30 -13.53 -8.44
CA SER A 94 0.12 -14.62 -7.53
C SER A 94 1.08 -14.17 -6.43
N VAL A 95 2.00 -13.27 -6.76
CA VAL A 95 2.92 -12.64 -5.80
C VAL A 95 2.15 -11.80 -4.78
N THR A 96 1.18 -11.02 -5.25
CA THR A 96 0.32 -10.18 -4.41
C THR A 96 -0.50 -11.03 -3.45
N GLN A 97 -1.07 -12.14 -3.93
CA GLN A 97 -1.84 -13.06 -3.09
C GLN A 97 -0.98 -13.76 -2.04
N PHE A 98 0.25 -14.19 -2.40
CA PHE A 98 1.19 -14.77 -1.44
C PHE A 98 1.48 -13.80 -0.28
N PHE A 99 1.86 -12.56 -0.61
CA PHE A 99 2.14 -11.55 0.42
C PHE A 99 0.89 -11.22 1.23
N ALA A 100 -0.28 -11.11 0.59
CA ALA A 100 -1.51 -10.85 1.31
C ALA A 100 -1.80 -11.94 2.35
N GLY A 101 -1.67 -13.22 1.98
CA GLY A 101 -1.87 -14.33 2.92
C GLY A 101 -0.86 -14.33 4.07
N LYS A 102 0.43 -14.13 3.78
CA LYS A 102 1.50 -14.22 4.81
C LYS A 102 1.65 -12.97 5.67
N THR A 103 1.15 -11.81 5.24
CA THR A 103 1.37 -10.53 5.94
C THR A 103 0.10 -9.84 6.44
N ARG A 104 -1.09 -10.15 5.90
CA ARG A 104 -2.36 -9.59 6.43
C ARG A 104 -2.90 -10.35 7.62
N GLU A 105 -2.77 -11.68 7.67
CA GLU A 105 -3.17 -12.48 8.85
C GLU A 105 -2.44 -12.08 10.14
N PRO A 106 -1.11 -11.82 10.13
CA PRO A 106 -0.41 -11.34 11.34
C PRO A 106 -0.77 -9.91 11.79
N LEU A 107 -1.57 -9.17 11.01
CA LEU A 107 -2.01 -7.81 11.34
C LEU A 107 -3.43 -7.80 11.96
N GLY A 108 -4.02 -8.97 12.23
CA GLY A 108 -5.30 -9.16 12.92
C GLY A 108 -5.15 -9.66 14.34
#